data_AF-A0A7W5J4P1-F1
#
_entry.id   AF-A0A7W5J4P1-F1
#
_cell.length_a   1.000
_cell.length_b   1.000
_cell.length_c   1.000
_cell.angle_alpha   90.00
_cell.angle_beta   90.00
_cell.angle_gamma   90.00
#
_symmetry.space_group_name_H-M   'P 1'
#
loop_
_entity.id
_entity.type
_entity.pdbx_description
1 polymer ?
#
loop_
_entity_poly.entity_id
_entity_poly.type
_entity_poly.pdbx_seq_one_letter_code
_entity_poly.pdbx_strand_id
1 'polypeptide(L)'
;MNAIPATVLSALLLAAALSLPAHAGAVTPPTDLRVDCAQPRLPSQYETGRWLGQANAGQAYASRQRLMAEIQRACRKPGIRTVVLQLPRPADAPERGLAGRP
;
A
#
# COMPACT_ATOMS: atom_id res chain seq x y z
N MET A 1 20.16 19.18 60.43
CA MET A 1 18.95 19.64 59.72
C MET A 1 19.42 20.54 58.58
N ASN A 2 19.49 20.01 57.36
CA ASN A 2 19.90 20.78 56.18
C ASN A 2 18.73 20.79 55.20
N ALA A 3 18.12 21.96 55.00
CA ALA A 3 17.03 22.18 54.07
C ALA A 3 17.59 22.53 52.69
N ILE A 4 17.18 21.78 51.66
CA ILE A 4 17.53 22.05 50.26
C ILE A 4 16.34 22.78 49.63
N PRO A 5 16.49 24.03 49.13
CA PRO A 5 15.37 24.76 48.55
C PRO A 5 15.02 24.22 47.16
N ALA A 6 13.91 23.51 47.09
CA ALA A 6 13.31 22.99 45.86
C ALA A 6 12.46 24.06 45.15
N THR A 7 13.07 25.07 44.53
CA THR A 7 12.30 26.15 43.86
C THR A 7 12.96 26.75 42.61
N VAL A 8 13.75 25.99 41.84
CA VAL A 8 14.29 26.50 40.56
C VAL A 8 14.30 25.44 39.46
N LEU A 9 13.14 24.85 39.13
CA LEU A 9 13.05 23.88 38.03
C LEU A 9 11.68 23.89 37.34
N SER A 10 11.16 25.07 37.00
CA SER A 10 9.88 25.19 36.29
C SER A 10 9.92 26.10 35.05
N ALA A 11 11.10 26.45 34.54
CA ALA A 11 11.22 27.42 33.44
C ALA A 11 11.54 26.82 32.05
N LEU A 12 11.46 25.50 31.85
CA LEU A 12 11.98 24.87 30.61
C LEU A 12 10.97 24.09 29.76
N LEU A 13 9.67 24.41 29.83
CA LEU A 13 8.61 23.62 29.16
C LEU A 13 7.88 24.31 27.99
N LEU A 14 8.38 25.43 27.45
CA LEU A 14 7.72 26.11 26.32
C LEU A 14 8.62 26.27 25.08
N ALA A 15 9.33 25.22 24.69
CA ALA A 15 9.79 25.10 23.30
C ALA A 15 8.64 24.50 22.46
N ALA A 16 7.70 25.35 22.06
CA ALA A 16 6.61 24.97 21.17
C ALA A 16 7.18 24.55 19.80
N ALA A 17 7.09 23.26 19.52
CA ALA A 17 7.41 22.69 18.22
C ALA A 17 6.47 23.25 17.15
N LEU A 18 6.97 24.17 16.33
CA LEU A 18 6.34 24.58 15.07
C LEU A 18 6.49 23.43 14.05
N SER A 19 5.64 22.42 14.17
CA SER A 19 5.49 21.37 13.16
C SER A 19 4.76 21.96 11.97
N LEU A 20 5.49 22.46 10.96
CA LEU A 20 4.90 22.75 9.66
C LEU A 20 4.26 21.47 9.12
N PRO A 21 2.98 21.48 8.68
CA PRO A 21 2.42 20.35 7.98
C PRO A 21 3.13 20.26 6.63
N ALA A 22 4.10 19.35 6.53
CA ALA A 22 4.63 18.91 5.25
C ALA A 22 3.42 18.44 4.43
N HIS A 23 3.02 19.23 3.44
CA HIS A 23 2.08 18.80 2.43
C HIS A 23 2.76 17.66 1.69
N ALA A 24 2.57 16.44 2.19
CA ALA A 24 2.81 15.22 1.44
C ALA A 24 1.83 15.29 0.26
N GLY A 25 2.31 15.80 -0.88
CA GLY A 25 1.57 15.73 -2.13
C GLY A 25 1.09 14.30 -2.27
N ALA A 26 -0.22 14.10 -2.33
CA ALA A 26 -0.82 12.79 -2.47
C ALA A 26 -0.32 12.22 -3.81
N VAL A 27 0.73 11.40 -3.74
CA VAL A 27 1.18 10.61 -4.88
C VAL A 27 0.06 9.62 -5.12
N THR A 28 -0.79 9.92 -6.09
CA THR A 28 -1.81 8.98 -6.55
C THR A 28 -1.07 7.73 -7.01
N PRO A 29 -1.27 6.58 -6.35
CA PRO A 29 -0.61 5.36 -6.79
C PRO A 29 -1.07 5.06 -8.22
N PRO A 30 -0.16 4.57 -9.09
CA PRO A 30 -0.53 4.22 -10.45
C PRO A 30 -1.67 3.20 -10.43
N THR A 31 -2.75 3.52 -11.14
CA THR A 31 -3.93 2.66 -11.28
C THR A 31 -3.68 1.43 -12.13
N ASP A 32 -2.59 1.43 -12.90
CA ASP A 32 -2.16 0.31 -13.72
C ASP A 32 -0.71 -0.12 -13.43
N LEU A 33 -0.48 -1.42 -13.52
CA LEU A 33 0.85 -2.03 -13.48
C LEU A 33 1.18 -2.56 -14.88
N ARG A 34 2.25 -2.02 -15.47
CA ARG A 34 2.75 -2.44 -16.78
C ARG A 34 3.93 -3.38 -16.63
N VAL A 35 3.86 -4.52 -17.31
CA VAL A 35 4.90 -5.53 -17.30
C VAL A 35 5.39 -5.77 -18.71
N ASP A 36 6.67 -5.49 -18.94
CA ASP A 36 7.38 -5.83 -20.17
C ASP A 36 7.61 -7.35 -20.22
N CYS A 37 7.20 -8.00 -21.31
CA CYS A 37 7.34 -9.44 -21.46
C CYS A 37 8.77 -9.91 -21.75
N ALA A 38 9.65 -9.04 -22.25
CA ALA A 38 11.07 -9.34 -22.44
C ALA A 38 11.83 -9.35 -21.09
N GLN A 39 11.40 -8.50 -20.14
CA GLN A 39 11.96 -8.48 -18.80
C GLN A 39 10.87 -8.25 -17.75
N PRO A 40 10.11 -9.30 -17.38
CA PRO A 40 8.97 -9.16 -16.49
C PRO A 40 9.42 -8.76 -15.08
N ARG A 41 9.28 -7.47 -14.77
CA ARG A 41 9.40 -6.92 -13.42
C ARG A 41 8.03 -6.98 -12.76
N LEU A 42 7.94 -7.79 -11.72
CA LEU A 42 6.72 -7.98 -10.94
C LEU A 42 6.84 -7.23 -9.61
N PRO A 43 5.74 -6.72 -9.07
CA PRO A 43 5.73 -6.14 -7.73
C PRO A 43 6.20 -7.17 -6.70
N SER A 44 6.83 -6.65 -5.65
CA SER A 44 7.10 -7.41 -4.43
C SER A 44 5.81 -7.89 -3.77
N GLN A 45 5.92 -8.80 -2.80
CA GLN A 45 4.78 -9.24 -2.01
C GLN A 45 4.13 -8.07 -1.24
N TYR A 46 4.95 -7.18 -0.67
CA TYR A 46 4.46 -6.00 0.05
C TYR A 46 3.71 -5.05 -0.89
N GLU A 47 4.27 -4.76 -2.07
CA GLU A 47 3.61 -3.93 -3.07
C GLU A 47 2.33 -4.58 -3.57
N THR A 48 2.31 -5.89 -3.81
CA THR A 48 1.10 -6.63 -4.20
C THR A 48 0.02 -6.52 -3.12
N GLY A 49 0.40 -6.69 -1.85
CA GLY A 49 -0.52 -6.54 -0.72
C GLY A 49 -1.10 -5.12 -0.64
N ARG A 50 -0.24 -4.09 -0.73
CA ARG A 50 -0.67 -2.69 -0.78
C ARG A 50 -1.60 -2.40 -1.97
N TRP A 51 -1.25 -2.93 -3.14
CA TRP A 51 -1.98 -2.72 -4.39
C TRP A 51 -3.38 -3.36 -4.37
N LEU A 52 -3.54 -4.50 -3.69
CA LEU A 52 -4.81 -5.22 -3.56
C LEU A 52 -5.56 -4.93 -2.24
N GLY A 53 -5.06 -4.03 -1.38
CA GLY A 53 -5.64 -3.76 -0.07
C GLY A 53 -5.58 -4.94 0.92
N GLN A 54 -4.59 -5.83 0.76
CA GLN A 54 -4.40 -7.02 1.58
C GLN A 54 -3.36 -6.76 2.69
N ALA A 55 -3.82 -6.78 3.94
CA ALA A 55 -2.94 -6.67 5.11
C ALA A 55 -2.31 -8.00 5.54
N ASN A 56 -2.83 -9.14 5.05
CA ASN A 56 -2.32 -10.46 5.38
C ASN A 56 -1.21 -10.88 4.40
N ALA A 57 -0.02 -11.18 4.92
CA ALA A 57 1.13 -11.57 4.11
C ALA A 57 0.88 -12.86 3.30
N GLY A 58 0.17 -13.85 3.85
CA GLY A 58 -0.19 -15.08 3.14
C GLY A 58 -1.12 -14.83 1.96
N GLN A 59 -2.14 -13.98 2.13
CA GLN A 59 -3.02 -13.55 1.03
C GLN A 59 -2.26 -12.77 -0.04
N ALA A 60 -1.37 -11.85 0.36
CA ALA A 60 -0.53 -11.10 -0.56
C ALA A 60 0.40 -12.02 -1.36
N TYR A 61 0.97 -13.05 -0.72
CA TYR A 61 1.79 -14.05 -1.39
C TYR A 61 0.98 -14.85 -2.40
N ALA A 62 -0.17 -15.40 -1.99
CA ALA A 62 -1.02 -16.19 -2.87
C ALA A 62 -1.50 -15.38 -4.09
N SER A 63 -1.89 -14.12 -3.87
CA SER A 63 -2.30 -13.23 -4.95
C SER A 63 -1.15 -12.93 -5.90
N ARG A 64 0.06 -12.68 -5.37
CA ARG A 64 1.26 -12.49 -6.18
C ARG A 64 1.54 -13.71 -7.06
N GLN A 65 1.46 -14.93 -6.52
CA GLN A 65 1.69 -16.16 -7.31
C GLN A 65 0.70 -16.29 -8.47
N ARG A 66 -0.58 -15.95 -8.24
CA ARG A 66 -1.61 -15.95 -9.29
C ARG A 66 -1.31 -14.94 -10.39
N LEU A 67 -0.97 -13.69 -10.01
CA LEU A 67 -0.60 -12.64 -10.95
C LEU A 67 0.61 -13.05 -11.80
N MET A 68 1.63 -13.65 -11.19
CA MET A 68 2.80 -14.16 -11.91
C MET A 68 2.40 -15.18 -12.98
N ALA A 69 1.57 -16.16 -12.64
CA ALA A 69 1.12 -17.19 -13.57
C ALA A 69 0.26 -16.61 -14.71
N GLU A 70 -0.57 -15.62 -14.43
CA GLU A 70 -1.37 -14.92 -15.47
C GLU A 70 -0.50 -14.12 -16.42
N ILE A 71 0.44 -13.33 -15.91
CA ILE A 71 1.37 -12.55 -16.74
C ILE A 71 2.22 -13.49 -17.59
N GLN A 72 2.76 -14.58 -17.02
CA GLN A 72 3.53 -15.55 -17.79
C GLN A 72 2.70 -16.17 -18.91
N ARG A 73 1.43 -16.51 -18.66
CA ARG A 73 0.52 -17.02 -19.69
C ARG A 73 0.24 -15.97 -20.76
N ALA A 74 0.03 -14.71 -20.39
CA ALA A 74 -0.21 -13.63 -21.33
C ALA A 74 1.02 -13.33 -22.21
N CYS A 75 2.21 -13.26 -21.62
CA CYS A 75 3.47 -12.99 -22.32
C CYS A 75 3.90 -14.11 -23.28
N ARG A 76 3.39 -15.33 -23.11
CA ARG A 76 3.63 -16.43 -24.07
C ARG A 76 2.79 -16.33 -25.34
N LYS A 77 1.79 -15.45 -25.40
CA LYS A 77 0.97 -15.28 -26.59
C LYS A 77 1.76 -14.56 -27.69
N PRO A 78 1.70 -15.02 -28.96
CA PRO A 78 2.40 -14.37 -30.06
C PRO A 78 2.02 -12.89 -30.20
N GLY A 79 3.01 -12.02 -30.41
CA GLY A 79 2.81 -10.59 -30.62
C GLY A 79 2.61 -9.75 -29.36
N ILE A 80 2.48 -10.35 -28.17
CA ILE A 80 2.37 -9.61 -26.91
C ILE A 80 3.75 -9.16 -26.43
N ARG A 81 3.91 -7.85 -26.23
CA ARG A 81 5.13 -7.24 -25.67
C ARG A 81 4.95 -6.66 -24.27
N THR A 82 3.73 -6.28 -23.93
CA THR A 82 3.41 -5.64 -22.65
C THR A 82 2.08 -6.17 -22.14
N VAL A 83 2.03 -6.48 -20.84
CA VAL A 83 0.81 -6.78 -20.10
C VAL A 83 0.49 -5.60 -19.20
N VAL A 84 -0.76 -5.15 -19.22
CA VAL A 84 -1.25 -4.07 -18.35
C VAL A 84 -2.27 -4.66 -17.39
N LEU A 85 -1.98 -4.60 -16.10
CA LEU A 85 -2.91 -4.98 -15.05
C LEU A 85 -3.61 -3.73 -14.53
N GLN A 86 -4.93 -3.72 -14.51
CA GLN A 86 -5.74 -2.63 -13.99
C GLN A 86 -6.18 -2.92 -12.56
N LEU A 87 -6.18 -1.91 -11.69
CA LEU A 87 -6.87 -2.02 -10.41
C LEU A 87 -8.39 -2.09 -10.64
N PRO A 88 -9.11 -3.06 -10.04
CA PRO A 88 -10.54 -2.92 -9.91
C PRO A 88 -10.80 -1.67 -9.07
N ARG A 89 -11.61 -0.73 -9.58
CA ARG A 89 -11.97 0.47 -8.82
C ARG A 89 -12.80 -0.01 -7.63
N PRO A 90 -12.72 0.62 -6.44
CA PRO A 90 -13.55 0.24 -5.30
C PRO A 90 -15.07 0.22 -5.61
N ALA A 91 -15.50 1.00 -6.61
CA ALA A 91 -16.88 1.00 -7.12
C ALA A 91 -17.29 -0.30 -7.87
N ASP A 92 -16.33 -1.12 -8.28
CA ASP A 92 -16.54 -2.41 -8.96
C ASP A 92 -16.58 -3.59 -7.97
N ALA A 93 -16.41 -3.34 -6.67
CA ALA A 93 -16.63 -4.35 -5.66
C ALA A 93 -18.14 -4.67 -5.64
N PRO A 94 -18.57 -5.91 -5.91
CA PRO A 94 -19.97 -6.26 -5.74
C PRO A 94 -20.32 -5.92 -4.30
N GLU A 95 -21.37 -5.12 -4.09
CA GLU A 95 -21.96 -4.97 -2.77
C GLU A 95 -22.17 -6.39 -2.25
N ARG A 96 -21.33 -6.83 -1.31
CA ARG A 96 -21.58 -8.06 -0.59
C ARG A 96 -22.84 -7.75 0.18
N GLY A 97 -23.97 -8.11 -0.43
CA GLY A 97 -25.29 -7.86 0.09
C GLY A 97 -25.30 -8.27 1.55
N LEU A 98 -25.43 -7.27 2.41
CA LEU A 98 -25.90 -7.44 3.77
C LEU A 98 -27.41 -7.74 3.69
N ALA A 99 -27.76 -8.79 2.96
CA ALA A 99 -29.12 -9.26 2.79
C ALA A 99 -29.30 -10.51 3.64
N GLY A 100 -30.05 -10.34 4.73
CA GLY A 100 -30.74 -11.44 5.40
C GLY A 100 -30.02 -12.04 6.60
N ARG A 101 -30.26 -11.45 7.78
CA ARG A 101 -30.35 -12.24 9.03
C ARG A 101 -31.71 -12.96 9.02
N PRO A 102 -31.78 -14.28 9.29
CA PRO A 102 -32.90 -14.82 10.07
C PRO A 102 -32.72 -14.49 11.56
#